data_AF-A0A929TQZ7-F1
#
_entry.id   AF-A0A929TQZ7-F1
#
_cell.length_a   1.000
_cell.length_b   1.000
_cell.length_c   1.000
_cell.angle_alpha   90.00
_cell.angle_beta   90.00
_cell.angle_gamma   90.00
#
_symmetry.space_group_name_H-M   'P 1'
#
loop_
_entity.id
_entity.type
_entity.pdbx_description
1 polymer ?
#
loop_
_entity_poly.entity_id
_entity_poly.type
_entity_poly.pdbx_seq_one_letter_code
_entity_poly.pdbx_strand_id
1 'polypeptide(L)'
;VYVAQIAMGANKDQTLNAIREAEAYHGPSLIIAYAPCINQGLKIKGGMGNAQLEEKRAVDCGYWNLFRFNPAAEKKFTLDSKEPKGDYQDFLANEVRYLSLKLKNKERAEELFAQSEANAKARYAYLKKLEALYND
;
A
#
# COMPACT_ATOMS: atom_id res chain seq x y z
N VAL A 1 -17.03 -10.63 6.46
CA VAL A 1 -16.29 -10.43 5.21
C VAL A 1 -14.81 -10.44 5.56
N TYR A 2 -14.02 -11.34 4.98
CA TYR A 2 -12.56 -11.30 5.08
C TYR A 2 -12.04 -10.17 4.19
N VAL A 3 -11.07 -9.39 4.65
CA VAL A 3 -10.48 -8.30 3.85
C VAL A 3 -8.97 -8.32 3.98
N ALA A 4 -8.25 -8.30 2.86
CA ALA A 4 -6.80 -8.14 2.86
C ALA A 4 -6.34 -7.10 1.85
N GLN A 5 -5.35 -6.32 2.24
CA GLN A 5 -4.60 -5.44 1.35
C GLN A 5 -3.20 -6.03 1.17
N ILE A 6 -2.82 -6.32 -0.08
CA ILE A 6 -1.61 -7.07 -0.43
C ILE A 6 -0.74 -6.32 -1.44
N ALA A 7 0.55 -6.64 -1.46
CA ALA A 7 1.49 -6.26 -2.50
C ALA A 7 2.62 -7.30 -2.54
N MET A 8 2.68 -8.08 -3.63
CA MET A 8 3.56 -9.24 -3.77
C MET A 8 5.03 -8.85 -3.70
N GLY A 9 5.39 -7.73 -4.33
CA GLY A 9 6.76 -7.24 -4.35
C GLY A 9 7.25 -6.75 -2.99
N ALA A 10 6.32 -6.34 -2.11
CA ALA A 10 6.64 -5.93 -0.75
C ALA A 10 6.78 -7.13 0.20
N ASN A 11 5.83 -8.08 0.14
CA ASN A 11 5.86 -9.27 0.98
C ASN A 11 5.10 -10.44 0.31
N LYS A 12 5.85 -11.37 -0.27
CA LYS A 12 5.31 -12.56 -0.95
C LYS A 12 4.61 -13.51 0.02
N ASP A 13 5.18 -13.71 1.21
CA ASP A 13 4.61 -14.61 2.21
C ASP A 13 3.26 -14.09 2.71
N GLN A 14 3.17 -12.78 2.99
CA GLN A 14 1.91 -12.13 3.35
C GLN A 14 0.86 -12.25 2.25
N THR A 15 1.26 -12.08 0.98
CA THR A 15 0.37 -12.22 -0.16
C THR A 15 -0.19 -13.65 -0.27
N LEU A 16 0.67 -14.66 -0.20
CA LEU A 16 0.24 -16.06 -0.27
C LEU A 16 -0.63 -16.46 0.92
N ASN A 17 -0.31 -15.98 2.11
CA ASN A 17 -1.10 -16.25 3.32
C ASN A 17 -2.48 -15.59 3.23
N ALA A 18 -2.57 -14.33 2.79
CA ALA A 18 -3.84 -13.63 2.60
C ALA A 18 -4.75 -14.36 1.60
N ILE A 19 -4.20 -14.88 0.50
CA ILE A 19 -4.97 -15.64 -0.50
C ILE A 19 -5.48 -16.96 0.11
N ARG A 20 -4.64 -17.69 0.85
CA ARG A 20 -5.06 -18.94 1.51
C ARG A 20 -6.15 -18.70 2.56
N GLU A 21 -6.00 -17.68 3.40
CA GLU A 21 -7.00 -17.34 4.41
C GLU A 21 -8.33 -16.89 3.78
N ALA A 22 -8.27 -16.06 2.73
CA ALA A 22 -9.45 -15.59 2.01
C ALA A 22 -10.23 -16.74 1.36
N GLU A 23 -9.53 -17.73 0.81
CA GLU A 23 -10.14 -18.91 0.17
C GLU A 23 -10.75 -19.86 1.21
N ALA A 24 -10.07 -20.08 2.33
CA ALA A 24 -10.55 -20.93 3.41
C ALA A 24 -11.71 -20.31 4.22
N TYR A 25 -11.92 -18.98 4.15
CA TYR A 25 -12.97 -18.30 4.89
C TYR A 25 -14.36 -18.67 4.34
N HIS A 26 -15.21 -19.27 5.18
CA HIS A 26 -16.60 -19.61 4.86
C HIS A 26 -17.52 -18.36 4.84
N GLY A 27 -17.23 -17.44 3.94
CA GLY A 27 -17.97 -16.19 3.74
C GLY A 27 -17.37 -15.36 2.61
N PRO A 28 -17.87 -14.14 2.39
CA PRO A 28 -17.32 -13.27 1.36
C PRO A 28 -15.91 -12.79 1.74
N SER A 29 -15.02 -12.76 0.75
CA SER A 29 -13.64 -12.32 0.88
C SER A 29 -13.29 -11.24 -0.15
N LEU A 30 -12.56 -10.21 0.27
CA LEU A 30 -12.05 -9.13 -0.57
C LEU A 30 -10.54 -9.05 -0.45
N ILE A 31 -9.84 -9.15 -1.59
CA ILE A 31 -8.39 -8.92 -1.67
C ILE A 31 -8.15 -7.70 -2.56
N ILE A 32 -7.44 -6.71 -2.02
CA ILE A 32 -7.04 -5.48 -2.72
C ILE A 32 -5.53 -5.55 -2.96
N ALA A 33 -5.14 -5.81 -4.20
CA ALA A 33 -3.74 -5.94 -4.59
C ALA A 33 -3.19 -4.65 -5.21
N TYR A 34 -2.02 -4.20 -4.77
CA TYR A 34 -1.30 -3.13 -5.48
C TYR A 34 -0.74 -3.69 -6.79
N ALA A 35 -1.21 -3.16 -7.92
CA ALA A 35 -0.83 -3.60 -9.26
C ALA A 35 -0.14 -2.44 -10.02
N PRO A 36 1.20 -2.44 -10.12
CA PRO A 36 1.89 -1.47 -10.94
C PRO A 36 1.47 -1.59 -12.41
N CYS A 37 1.33 -0.46 -13.10
CA CYS A 37 0.80 -0.42 -14.47
C CYS A 37 1.57 0.57 -15.32
N ILE A 38 1.65 0.32 -16.64
CA ILE A 38 2.27 1.22 -17.61
C ILE A 38 1.70 2.65 -17.54
N ASN A 39 0.42 2.81 -17.19
CA ASN A 39 -0.22 4.12 -17.04
C ASN A 39 0.32 4.95 -15.87
N GLN A 40 0.96 4.32 -14.89
CA GLN A 40 1.63 5.02 -13.79
C GLN A 40 2.95 5.64 -14.28
N GLY A 41 3.57 5.03 -15.31
CA GLY A 41 4.80 5.50 -15.94
C GLY A 41 5.99 5.43 -15.00
N LEU A 42 6.42 4.23 -14.63
CA LEU A 42 7.54 4.02 -13.71
C LEU A 42 8.85 4.51 -14.35
N LYS A 43 9.53 5.45 -13.69
CA LYS A 43 10.81 6.01 -14.15
C LYS A 43 12.05 5.24 -13.70
N ILE A 44 11.86 4.24 -12.85
CA ILE A 44 12.94 3.34 -12.46
C ILE A 44 13.58 2.74 -13.71
N LYS A 45 14.91 2.69 -13.76
CA LYS A 45 15.65 2.17 -14.92
C LYS A 45 15.24 0.71 -15.16
N GLY A 46 14.68 0.43 -16.34
CA GLY A 46 14.08 -0.88 -16.67
C GLY A 46 12.55 -0.91 -16.61
N GLY A 47 11.90 0.19 -16.21
CA GLY A 47 10.45 0.38 -16.26
C GLY A 47 9.67 -0.73 -15.56
N MET A 48 8.69 -1.31 -16.25
CA MET A 48 7.84 -2.39 -15.73
C MET A 48 8.61 -3.66 -15.36
N GLY A 49 9.85 -3.87 -15.84
CA GLY A 49 10.71 -4.96 -15.36
C GLY A 49 10.99 -4.88 -13.85
N ASN A 50 10.80 -3.72 -13.24
CA ASN A 50 10.95 -3.49 -11.80
C ASN A 50 9.61 -3.26 -11.08
N ALA A 51 8.48 -3.72 -11.64
CA ALA A 51 7.17 -3.57 -11.02
C ALA A 51 7.15 -4.06 -9.56
N GLN A 52 7.71 -5.24 -9.29
CA GLN A 52 7.81 -5.81 -7.95
C GLN A 52 8.62 -4.92 -6.99
N LEU A 53 9.70 -4.29 -7.47
CA LEU A 53 10.46 -3.35 -6.65
C LEU A 53 9.65 -2.08 -6.36
N GLU A 54 8.83 -1.63 -7.30
CA GLU A 54 7.95 -0.48 -7.08
C GLU A 54 6.85 -0.78 -6.05
N GLU A 55 6.27 -1.99 -6.05
CA GLU A 55 5.36 -2.44 -4.99
C GLU A 55 6.02 -2.39 -3.62
N LYS A 56 7.28 -2.86 -3.53
CA LYS A 56 8.07 -2.82 -2.30
C LYS A 56 8.24 -1.37 -1.81
N ARG A 57 8.63 -0.46 -2.71
CA ARG A 57 8.82 0.96 -2.38
C ARG A 57 7.53 1.63 -1.92
N ALA A 58 6.41 1.32 -2.56
CA ALA A 58 5.10 1.82 -2.18
C ALA A 58 4.74 1.45 -0.73
N VAL A 59 5.08 0.23 -0.29
CA VAL A 59 4.86 -0.20 1.09
C VAL A 59 5.88 0.40 2.05
N ASP A 60 7.17 0.41 1.70
CA ASP A 60 8.25 0.93 2.55
C ASP A 60 8.11 2.43 2.88
N CYS A 61 7.57 3.22 1.93
CA CYS A 61 7.30 4.64 2.14
C CYS A 61 5.91 4.93 2.73
N GLY A 62 5.07 3.90 2.93
CA GLY A 62 3.73 4.05 3.51
C GLY A 62 2.66 4.56 2.53
N TYR A 63 2.94 4.59 1.22
CA TYR A 63 1.94 4.86 0.20
C TYR A 63 0.85 3.78 0.14
N TRP A 64 1.27 2.53 0.32
CA TRP A 64 0.43 1.34 0.43
C TRP A 64 0.68 0.65 1.77
N ASN A 65 -0.33 -0.01 2.34
CA ASN A 65 -0.20 -0.74 3.60
C ASN A 65 -0.61 -2.19 3.37
N LEU A 66 -0.04 -3.09 4.17
CA LEU A 66 -0.38 -4.51 4.16
C LEU A 66 -1.14 -4.82 5.43
N PHE A 67 -2.36 -5.32 5.30
CA PHE A 67 -3.15 -5.75 6.44
C PHE A 67 -4.07 -6.90 6.07
N ARG A 68 -4.51 -7.63 7.09
CA ARG A 68 -5.54 -8.66 6.97
C ARG A 68 -6.56 -8.48 8.08
N PHE A 69 -7.83 -8.59 7.71
CA PHE A 69 -8.97 -8.64 8.61
C PHE A 69 -9.68 -9.98 8.41
N ASN A 70 -9.58 -10.86 9.41
CA ASN A 70 -10.21 -12.17 9.41
C ASN A 70 -11.26 -12.24 10.53
N PRO A 71 -12.57 -12.17 10.20
CA PRO A 71 -13.64 -12.20 11.20
C PRO A 71 -13.69 -13.49 12.04
N ALA A 72 -13.13 -14.59 11.52
CA ALA A 72 -13.13 -15.90 12.17
C ALA A 72 -11.86 -16.15 13.02
N ALA A 73 -10.85 -15.28 12.93
CA ALA A 73 -9.64 -15.38 13.74
C ALA A 73 -9.85 -14.76 15.13
N GLU A 74 -9.09 -15.24 16.11
CA GLU A 74 -9.00 -14.62 17.44
C GLU A 74 -8.41 -13.20 17.32
N LYS A 75 -7.25 -13.09 16.67
CA LYS A 75 -6.67 -11.80 16.25
C LYS A 75 -7.31 -11.37 14.93
N LYS A 76 -8.42 -10.64 15.01
CA LYS A 76 -9.24 -10.27 13.84
C LYS A 76 -8.53 -9.34 12.88
N PHE A 77 -7.71 -8.40 13.35
CA PHE A 77 -7.01 -7.45 12.50
C PHE A 77 -5.51 -7.58 12.66
N THR A 78 -4.75 -7.68 11.58
CA THR A 78 -3.28 -7.69 11.61
C THR A 78 -2.74 -6.66 10.65
N LEU A 79 -1.91 -5.74 11.15
CA LEU A 79 -1.16 -4.80 10.33
C LEU A 79 0.21 -5.42 9.98
N ASP A 80 0.31 -6.00 8.78
CA ASP A 80 1.51 -6.72 8.34
C ASP A 80 2.63 -5.78 7.85
N SER A 81 2.30 -4.56 7.40
CA SER A 81 3.29 -3.56 7.01
C SER A 81 3.87 -2.85 8.23
N LYS A 82 5.18 -2.66 8.24
CA LYS A 82 5.91 -1.95 9.31
C LYS A 82 5.72 -0.44 9.21
N GLU A 83 6.25 0.26 10.21
CA GLU A 83 6.32 1.72 10.20
C GLU A 83 7.09 2.20 8.96
N PRO A 84 6.53 3.13 8.18
CA PRO A 84 7.18 3.65 6.98
C PRO A 84 8.55 4.23 7.31
N LYS A 85 9.56 3.90 6.49
CA LYS A 85 10.95 4.40 6.63
C LYS A 85 11.48 5.05 5.36
N GLY A 86 10.77 4.90 4.24
CA GLY A 86 11.17 5.47 2.95
C GLY A 86 10.70 6.91 2.76
N ASP A 87 11.32 7.61 1.81
CA ASP A 87 10.89 8.93 1.39
C ASP A 87 9.63 8.81 0.50
N TYR A 88 8.51 9.33 1.02
CA TYR A 88 7.22 9.34 0.33
C TYR A 88 7.23 10.23 -0.92
N GLN A 89 7.88 11.38 -0.85
CA GLN A 89 7.96 12.33 -1.96
C GLN A 89 8.82 11.77 -3.09
N ASP A 90 9.91 11.06 -2.76
CA ASP A 90 10.74 10.35 -3.74
C ASP A 90 9.98 9.22 -4.45
N PHE A 91 9.07 8.53 -3.75
CA PHE A 91 8.18 7.57 -4.39
C PHE A 91 7.28 8.25 -5.42
N LEU A 92 6.61 9.35 -5.05
CA LEU A 92 5.79 10.11 -6.00
C LEU A 92 6.61 10.61 -7.20
N ALA A 93 7.83 11.11 -6.95
CA ALA A 93 8.72 11.62 -7.99
C ALA A 93 9.22 10.52 -8.95
N ASN A 94 9.04 9.25 -8.63
CA ASN A 94 9.44 8.13 -9.47
C ASN A 94 8.37 7.71 -10.51
N GLU A 95 7.18 8.28 -10.47
CA GLU A 95 6.10 7.93 -11.40
C GLU A 95 5.67 9.15 -12.23
N VAL A 96 5.57 8.95 -13.55
CA VAL A 96 5.20 10.02 -14.50
C VAL A 96 3.80 10.58 -14.18
N ARG A 97 2.87 9.76 -13.67
CA ARG A 97 1.54 10.24 -13.29
C ARG A 97 1.57 11.41 -12.31
N TYR A 98 2.52 11.45 -11.38
CA TYR A 98 2.72 12.56 -10.45
C TYR A 98 3.56 13.67 -11.06
N LEU A 99 4.67 13.33 -11.71
CA LEU A 99 5.55 14.33 -12.32
C LEU A 99 4.84 15.19 -13.37
N SER A 100 3.89 14.61 -14.10
CA SER A 100 3.09 15.33 -15.09
C SER A 100 2.33 16.51 -14.47
N LEU A 101 1.87 16.39 -13.22
CA LEU A 101 1.24 17.49 -12.48
C LEU A 101 2.26 18.56 -12.13
N LYS A 102 3.43 18.19 -11.60
CA LYS A 102 4.51 19.13 -11.23
C LYS A 102 5.01 19.93 -12.43
N LEU A 103 5.04 19.32 -13.62
CA LEU A 103 5.39 20.00 -14.87
C LEU A 103 4.32 21.01 -15.32
N LYS A 104 3.03 20.70 -15.11
CA LYS A 104 1.91 21.55 -15.53
C LYS A 104 1.62 22.68 -14.55
N ASN A 105 1.70 22.40 -13.26
CA ASN A 105 1.45 23.36 -12.18
C ASN A 105 2.24 22.95 -10.93
N LYS A 106 3.40 23.58 -10.75
CA LYS A 106 4.33 23.26 -9.66
C LYS A 106 3.74 23.56 -8.28
N GLU A 107 3.12 24.73 -8.12
CA GLU A 107 2.55 25.17 -6.83
C GLU A 107 1.43 24.21 -6.38
N ARG A 108 0.50 23.89 -7.28
CA ARG A 108 -0.57 22.93 -6.99
C ARG A 108 -0.04 21.52 -6.70
N ALA A 109 1.03 21.11 -7.39
CA ALA A 109 1.66 19.81 -7.14
C ALA A 109 2.25 19.74 -5.73
N GLU A 110 2.98 20.77 -5.30
CA GLU A 110 3.59 20.84 -3.97
C GLU A 110 2.53 20.77 -2.87
N GLU A 111 1.43 21.52 -3.03
CA GLU A 111 0.29 21.46 -2.10
C GLU A 111 -0.33 20.05 -2.02
N LEU A 112 -0.65 19.44 -3.17
CA LEU A 112 -1.29 18.13 -3.22
C LEU A 112 -0.37 16.99 -2.75
N PHE A 113 0.94 17.08 -3.00
CA PHE A 113 1.88 16.07 -2.55
C PHE A 113 2.10 16.12 -1.04
N ALA A 114 2.12 17.32 -0.44
CA ALA A 114 2.15 17.47 1.01
C ALA A 114 0.86 16.91 1.65
N GLN A 115 -0.31 17.19 1.07
CA GLN A 115 -1.58 16.61 1.52
C GLN A 115 -1.59 15.09 1.39
N SER A 116 -1.09 14.55 0.28
CA SER A 116 -1.02 13.10 0.05
C SER A 116 -0.16 12.40 1.11
N GLU A 117 0.99 12.97 1.45
CA GLU A 117 1.87 12.44 2.50
C GLU A 117 1.23 12.52 3.89
N ALA A 118 0.59 13.65 4.23
CA ALA A 118 -0.13 13.78 5.49
C ALA A 118 -1.25 12.75 5.61
N ASN A 119 -1.99 12.51 4.52
CA ASN A 119 -3.04 11.49 4.45
C ASN A 119 -2.48 10.07 4.59
N ALA A 120 -1.31 9.78 4.02
CA ALA A 120 -0.65 8.49 4.18
C ALA A 120 -0.24 8.24 5.65
N LYS A 121 0.34 9.24 6.31
CA LYS A 121 0.68 9.18 7.75
C LYS A 121 -0.57 8.97 8.62
N ALA A 122 -1.63 9.73 8.34
CA ALA A 122 -2.90 9.60 9.06
C ALA A 122 -3.54 8.21 8.88
N ARG A 123 -3.48 7.67 7.66
CA ARG A 123 -3.99 6.32 7.35
C ARG A 123 -3.25 5.25 8.12
N TYR A 124 -1.91 5.29 8.15
CA TYR A 124 -1.13 4.34 8.92
C TYR A 124 -1.44 4.42 10.42
N ALA A 125 -1.55 5.63 10.98
CA ALA A 125 -1.95 5.82 12.37
C ALA A 125 -3.36 5.28 12.67
N TYR A 126 -4.29 5.42 11.72
CA TYR A 126 -5.62 4.84 11.81
C TYR A 126 -5.59 3.30 11.79
N LEU A 127 -4.82 2.69 10.88
CA LEU A 127 -4.67 1.23 10.83
C LEU A 127 -4.07 0.67 12.12
N LYS A 128 -3.09 1.35 12.74
CA LYS A 128 -2.58 0.99 14.07
C LYS A 128 -3.68 1.01 15.15
N LYS A 129 -4.59 1.98 15.10
CA LYS A 129 -5.74 2.04 16.03
C LYS A 129 -6.71 0.90 15.81
N LEU A 130 -6.94 0.49 14.56
CA LEU A 130 -7.77 -0.68 14.25
C LEU A 130 -7.14 -1.98 14.78
N GLU A 131 -5.82 -2.10 14.75
CA GLU A 131 -5.13 -3.25 15.35
C GLU A 131 -5.37 -3.35 16.86
N ALA A 132 -5.41 -2.22 17.59
CA ALA A 132 -5.82 -2.24 18.99
C ALA A 132 -7.31 -2.59 19.13
N LEU A 133 -8.20 -1.82 18.47
CA LEU A 133 -9.65 -1.96 18.60
C LEU A 133 -10.19 -3.38 18.34
N TYR A 134 -9.63 -4.11 17.37
CA TYR A 134 -10.16 -5.42 16.97
C TYR A 134 -9.51 -6.60 17.69
N ASN A 135 -8.45 -6.37 18.48
CA ASN A 135 -7.70 -7.42 19.17
C ASN A 135 -7.57 -7.18 20.68
N ASP A 136 -8.15 -6.11 21.20
CA ASP A 136 -8.47 -5.93 22.63
C ASP A 136 -9.68 -6.82 23.03
#